data_AF-A0A0S8HZX4-F1
#
_entry.id   AF-A0A0S8HZX4-F1
#
_cell.length_a   1.000
_cell.length_b   1.000
_cell.length_c   1.000
_cell.angle_alpha   90.00
_cell.angle_beta   90.00
_cell.angle_gamma   90.00
#
_symmetry.space_group_name_H-M   'P 1'
#
loop_
_entity.id
_entity.type
_entity.pdbx_description
1 polymer ?
#
loop_
_entity_poly.entity_id
_entity_poly.type
_entity_poly.pdbx_seq_one_letter_code
_entity_poly.pdbx_strand_id
1 'polypeptide(L)'
;MKKHKLFVSVLLLLTLFLAHPLSAKIYIDIRSPSFRKFPIAISTFQSLAPTRGDMQLGERASEILKNDLDLSGFFFLITPPGSIGKESSPAAGDSSPKPGEDRPATAGESLDFQPWANLGAEALVTGALSFRDGSLTMEARLYDVVKKEMIVGKRYIGEITDLSRMVHRFADEIIFALTGEQGFFQTKIIFVSQVGGFKELYLMDFDGRNVLPVTNHKSICLSPRVSPDGTQVVFTSYKFGNPDLFLRNLRTGEEKRIASYPGLNISPAWSPDGKRLALTLSKDGNPEIYTMNPDGTGLTRVTNHPAIDVSPTWSPDGQRIAFVSSRGGNPQIYVMQANGKNVQRLTFEGNYNTHPSWSPRGERIAFDATMGGGRNICLMNSDGSDLRILTANMGQCEMPSWSPDGRHLVFSATRDGEPRIFLMNAEGTRIKRLTFQKGSDTYPYWIRRRREIGR
;
A
#
# COMPACT_ATOMS: atom_id res chain seq x y z
N MET A 1 -55.51 44.23 -17.61
CA MET A 1 -55.70 42.83 -17.15
C MET A 1 -54.75 41.90 -17.94
N LYS A 2 -54.09 40.96 -17.23
CA LYS A 2 -53.41 39.73 -17.74
C LYS A 2 -51.95 39.75 -18.29
N LYS A 3 -51.02 40.60 -17.85
CA LYS A 3 -49.57 40.36 -18.16
C LYS A 3 -48.55 40.48 -17.01
N HIS A 4 -48.90 40.96 -15.82
CA HIS A 4 -47.94 41.10 -14.70
C HIS A 4 -48.01 40.04 -13.59
N LYS A 5 -48.94 39.07 -13.68
CA LYS A 5 -49.07 38.01 -12.64
C LYS A 5 -48.29 36.72 -12.94
N LEU A 6 -47.75 36.54 -14.15
CA LEU A 6 -47.06 35.30 -14.52
C LEU A 6 -45.55 35.31 -14.21
N PHE A 7 -44.94 36.51 -14.08
CA PHE A 7 -43.49 36.63 -13.87
C PHE A 7 -43.06 36.46 -12.40
N VAL A 8 -43.97 36.73 -11.46
CA VAL A 8 -43.69 36.59 -10.01
C VAL A 8 -43.79 35.12 -9.57
N SER A 9 -44.60 34.29 -10.24
CA SER A 9 -44.73 32.88 -9.89
C SER A 9 -43.58 32.00 -10.39
N VAL A 10 -42.86 32.40 -11.44
CA VAL A 10 -41.67 31.65 -11.92
C VAL A 10 -40.42 32.02 -11.09
N LEU A 11 -40.34 33.24 -10.57
CA LEU A 11 -39.24 33.65 -9.69
C LEU A 11 -39.35 33.06 -8.27
N LEU A 12 -40.57 32.79 -7.80
CA LEU A 12 -40.80 32.10 -6.52
C LEU A 12 -40.63 30.57 -6.59
N LEU A 13 -40.68 29.98 -7.79
CA LEU A 13 -40.43 28.54 -7.99
C LEU A 13 -38.94 28.20 -8.15
N LEU A 14 -38.07 29.20 -8.37
CA LEU A 14 -36.62 29.00 -8.43
C LEU A 14 -35.91 29.07 -7.06
N THR A 15 -36.61 29.49 -6.00
CA THR A 15 -36.06 29.59 -4.64
C THR A 15 -36.36 28.38 -3.75
N LEU A 16 -36.95 27.31 -4.32
CA LEU A 16 -37.17 26.02 -3.67
C LEU A 16 -36.20 24.94 -4.19
N PHE A 17 -34.98 25.33 -4.55
CA PHE A 17 -33.87 24.42 -4.31
C PHE A 17 -33.69 24.39 -2.80
N LEU A 18 -34.22 23.34 -2.17
CA LEU A 18 -33.77 22.88 -0.87
C LEU A 18 -32.24 22.89 -0.89
N ALA A 19 -31.66 23.95 -0.30
CA ALA A 19 -30.30 23.93 0.15
C ALA A 19 -30.25 22.76 1.12
N HIS A 20 -29.88 21.59 0.61
CA HIS A 20 -29.43 20.52 1.46
C HIS A 20 -28.32 21.17 2.28
N PRO A 21 -28.36 21.10 3.62
CA PRO A 21 -27.18 21.46 4.37
C PRO A 21 -26.07 20.62 3.75
N LEU A 22 -25.10 21.29 3.14
CA LEU A 22 -23.87 20.65 2.73
C LEU A 22 -23.27 20.23 4.06
N SER A 23 -23.62 19.02 4.52
CA SER A 23 -23.12 18.52 5.79
C SER A 23 -21.62 18.58 5.63
N ALA A 24 -20.99 19.47 6.40
CA ALA A 24 -19.58 19.70 6.34
C ALA A 24 -18.93 18.37 6.75
N LYS A 25 -18.61 17.55 5.74
CA LYS A 25 -17.82 16.35 5.92
C LYS A 25 -16.53 16.82 6.58
N ILE A 26 -16.21 16.22 7.72
CA ILE A 26 -14.94 16.46 8.39
C ILE A 26 -13.86 16.05 7.39
N TYR A 27 -13.18 17.05 6.81
CA TYR A 27 -12.09 16.82 5.88
C TYR A 27 -10.80 17.17 6.59
N ILE A 28 -10.05 16.14 6.94
CA ILE A 28 -8.69 16.25 7.43
C ILE A 28 -7.81 16.58 6.23
N ASP A 29 -7.22 17.78 6.24
CA ASP A 29 -6.19 18.13 5.26
C ASP A 29 -4.85 17.48 5.63
N ILE A 30 -4.67 16.27 5.11
CA ILE A 30 -3.46 15.46 5.25
C ILE A 30 -2.29 15.93 4.36
N ARG A 31 -2.49 16.97 3.55
CA ARG A 31 -1.45 17.53 2.67
C ARG A 31 -0.82 18.79 3.26
N SER A 32 -1.42 19.36 4.31
CA SER A 32 -0.88 20.52 5.00
C SER A 32 0.50 20.22 5.62
N PRO A 33 1.51 21.09 5.44
CA PRO A 33 2.81 20.98 6.12
C PRO A 33 2.70 21.02 7.66
N SER A 34 1.59 21.55 8.18
CA SER A 34 1.29 21.63 9.61
C SER A 34 0.28 20.56 10.06
N PHE A 35 0.13 19.49 9.29
CA PHE A 35 -0.80 18.41 9.58
C PHE A 35 -0.61 17.87 11.00
N ARG A 36 -1.67 17.96 11.80
CA ARG A 36 -1.75 17.34 13.12
C ARG A 36 -2.57 16.06 13.02
N LYS A 37 -2.08 15.00 13.63
CA LYS A 37 -2.81 13.74 13.74
C LYS A 37 -4.19 13.94 14.35
N PHE A 38 -5.20 13.35 13.74
CA PHE A 38 -6.59 13.47 14.15
C PHE A 38 -6.89 12.52 15.31
N PRO A 39 -7.39 12.99 16.46
CA PRO A 39 -7.67 12.15 17.62
C PRO A 39 -8.88 11.24 17.38
N ILE A 40 -8.65 9.93 17.37
CA ILE A 40 -9.71 8.93 17.17
C ILE A 40 -9.66 7.89 18.29
N ALA A 41 -10.81 7.65 18.91
CA ALA A 41 -11.01 6.56 19.85
C ALA A 41 -11.52 5.31 19.13
N ILE A 42 -11.09 4.14 19.58
CA ILE A 42 -11.61 2.85 19.12
C ILE A 42 -12.10 2.11 20.35
N SER A 43 -13.42 1.94 20.47
CA SER A 43 -13.98 1.06 21.50
C SER A 43 -13.62 -0.39 21.16
N THR A 44 -13.46 -1.24 22.18
CA THR A 44 -13.34 -2.68 21.93
C THR A 44 -14.60 -3.17 21.22
N PHE A 45 -14.43 -3.86 20.10
CA PHE A 45 -15.55 -4.42 19.37
C PHE A 45 -16.19 -5.52 20.22
N GLN A 46 -17.52 -5.52 20.30
CA GLN A 46 -18.25 -6.46 21.14
C GLN A 46 -18.54 -7.78 20.40
N SER A 47 -18.49 -8.91 21.09
CA SER A 47 -18.91 -10.21 20.55
C SER A 47 -20.35 -10.53 20.99
N LEU A 48 -21.31 -10.36 20.08
CA LEU A 48 -22.73 -10.66 20.27
C LEU A 48 -22.98 -12.16 20.04
N ALA A 49 -23.04 -12.92 21.13
CA ALA A 49 -23.17 -14.40 21.22
C ALA A 49 -21.83 -15.17 21.20
N PRO A 50 -21.24 -15.47 22.38
CA PRO A 50 -20.11 -16.38 22.47
C PRO A 50 -20.56 -17.82 22.24
N THR A 51 -20.29 -18.40 21.07
CA THR A 51 -20.34 -19.86 20.88
C THR A 51 -19.03 -20.51 21.33
N ARG A 52 -19.13 -21.67 22.00
CA ARG A 52 -18.08 -22.46 22.68
C ARG A 52 -16.66 -22.28 22.10
N GLY A 53 -15.74 -21.91 22.98
CA GLY A 53 -14.32 -21.65 22.71
C GLY A 53 -14.10 -20.16 22.56
N ASP A 54 -13.40 -19.54 23.53
CA ASP A 54 -13.14 -18.10 23.65
C ASP A 54 -12.49 -17.48 22.41
N MET A 55 -13.24 -17.33 21.33
CA MET A 55 -12.80 -16.57 20.18
C MET A 55 -12.96 -15.10 20.53
N GLN A 56 -11.88 -14.48 21.01
CA GLN A 56 -11.70 -13.04 21.25
C GLN A 56 -11.75 -12.24 19.92
N LEU A 57 -12.79 -12.45 19.10
CA LEU A 57 -12.93 -11.86 17.77
C LEU A 57 -13.02 -10.34 17.84
N GLY A 58 -13.72 -9.81 18.85
CA GLY A 58 -13.84 -8.38 19.10
C GLY A 58 -12.51 -7.70 19.42
N GLU A 59 -11.74 -8.26 20.35
CA GLU A 59 -10.40 -7.75 20.69
C GLU A 59 -9.48 -7.80 19.48
N ARG A 60 -9.45 -8.95 18.78
CA ARG A 60 -8.66 -9.12 17.55
C ARG A 60 -9.06 -8.13 16.45
N ALA A 61 -10.35 -7.89 16.25
CA ALA A 61 -10.83 -6.90 15.28
C ALA A 61 -10.35 -5.48 15.65
N SER A 62 -10.43 -5.14 16.93
CA SER A 62 -10.02 -3.85 17.47
C SER A 62 -8.51 -3.64 17.32
N GLU A 63 -7.70 -4.67 17.59
CA GLU A 63 -6.25 -4.64 17.40
C GLU A 63 -5.87 -4.47 15.93
N ILE A 64 -6.52 -5.19 15.01
CA ILE A 64 -6.27 -5.02 13.57
C ILE A 64 -6.58 -3.58 13.16
N LEU A 65 -7.72 -3.03 13.58
CA LEU A 65 -8.09 -1.67 13.25
C LEU A 65 -7.13 -0.64 13.84
N LYS A 66 -6.72 -0.81 15.09
CA LYS A 66 -5.70 0.05 15.74
C LYS A 66 -4.40 0.03 14.94
N ASN A 67 -3.92 -1.15 14.56
CA ASN A 67 -2.70 -1.28 13.78
C ASN A 67 -2.81 -0.61 12.40
N ASP A 68 -3.95 -0.78 11.71
CA ASP A 68 -4.19 -0.15 10.41
C ASP A 68 -4.19 1.38 10.52
N LEU A 69 -4.99 1.92 11.45
CA LEU A 69 -5.11 3.37 11.62
C LEU A 69 -3.81 4.00 12.13
N ASP A 70 -3.06 3.35 13.03
CA ASP A 70 -1.73 3.84 13.38
C ASP A 70 -0.80 3.81 12.17
N LEU A 71 -0.78 2.72 11.40
CA LEU A 71 0.08 2.59 10.22
C LEU A 71 -0.18 3.69 9.19
N SER A 72 -1.44 4.14 9.03
CA SER A 72 -1.78 5.25 8.13
C SER A 72 -1.01 6.55 8.41
N GLY A 73 -0.62 6.76 9.68
CA GLY A 73 0.04 7.98 10.15
C GLY A 73 -0.90 9.16 10.40
N PHE A 74 -2.20 9.05 10.11
CA PHE A 74 -3.14 10.16 10.21
C PHE A 74 -3.78 10.33 11.58
N PHE A 75 -3.75 9.29 12.38
CA PHE A 75 -4.54 9.24 13.60
C PHE A 75 -3.67 9.24 14.84
N PHE A 76 -4.16 9.95 15.85
CA PHE A 76 -3.71 9.80 17.23
C PHE A 76 -4.73 8.90 17.92
N LEU A 77 -4.34 7.67 18.23
CA LEU A 77 -5.25 6.68 18.80
C LEU A 77 -5.44 6.93 20.30
N ILE A 78 -6.69 7.21 20.68
CA ILE A 78 -7.08 7.33 22.09
C ILE A 78 -7.48 5.94 22.59
N THR A 79 -6.81 5.52 23.65
CA THR A 79 -7.09 4.26 24.34
C THR A 79 -7.78 4.56 25.66
N PRO A 80 -8.96 3.98 25.95
CA PRO A 80 -9.62 4.21 27.23
C PRO A 80 -8.77 3.66 28.40
N PRO A 81 -8.79 4.29 29.58
CA PRO A 81 -8.14 3.77 30.77
C PRO A 81 -8.71 2.39 31.13
N GLY A 82 -7.86 1.36 31.19
CA GLY A 82 -8.25 -0.03 31.49
C GLY A 82 -7.78 -1.08 30.48
N SER A 83 -7.24 -0.67 29.33
CA SER A 83 -6.70 -1.58 28.29
C SER A 83 -5.20 -1.89 28.39
N ILE A 84 -4.53 -1.51 29.48
CA ILE A 84 -3.10 -1.83 29.71
C ILE A 84 -3.01 -3.26 30.26
N GLY A 85 -2.26 -4.10 29.56
CA GLY A 85 -2.13 -5.52 29.83
C GLY A 85 -1.61 -5.86 31.22
N LYS A 86 -2.05 -7.03 31.69
CA LYS A 86 -1.45 -7.82 32.76
C LYS A 86 0.04 -8.06 32.46
N GLU A 87 0.91 -7.21 32.98
CA GLU A 87 2.30 -7.59 33.25
C GLU A 87 2.43 -8.07 34.70
N SER A 88 3.11 -9.20 34.83
CA SER A 88 3.33 -9.98 36.05
C SER A 88 4.15 -9.26 37.12
N SER A 89 3.56 -9.04 38.31
CA SER A 89 4.19 -9.37 39.60
C SER A 89 3.21 -9.17 40.78
N PRO A 90 3.41 -9.85 41.92
CA PRO A 90 2.35 -10.15 42.87
C PRO A 90 2.28 -9.15 44.03
N ALA A 91 1.07 -8.72 44.39
CA ALA A 91 0.73 -8.40 45.78
C ALA A 91 -0.79 -8.32 45.92
N ALA A 92 -1.27 -8.93 47.01
CA ALA A 92 -2.67 -9.08 47.37
C ALA A 92 -3.36 -7.73 47.63
N GLY A 93 -4.65 -7.69 47.31
CA GLY A 93 -5.54 -6.58 47.60
C GLY A 93 -6.96 -6.95 47.17
N ASP A 94 -7.67 -7.61 48.07
CA ASP A 94 -9.04 -8.07 47.91
C ASP A 94 -9.98 -6.89 47.62
N SER A 95 -10.52 -6.82 46.40
CA SER A 95 -11.73 -6.07 46.10
C SER A 95 -12.40 -6.66 44.85
N SER A 96 -13.54 -7.28 45.07
CA SER A 96 -14.36 -7.89 44.02
C SER A 96 -14.87 -6.82 43.03
N PRO A 97 -14.78 -7.02 41.70
CA PRO A 97 -15.38 -6.08 40.74
C PRO A 97 -16.90 -6.29 40.70
N LYS A 98 -17.66 -5.20 40.83
CA LYS A 98 -19.10 -5.18 40.56
C LYS A 98 -19.35 -5.45 39.07
N PRO A 99 -20.26 -6.36 38.69
CA PRO A 99 -20.57 -6.63 37.29
C PRO A 99 -21.60 -5.61 36.78
N GLY A 100 -21.20 -4.76 35.84
CA GLY A 100 -22.16 -3.98 35.05
C GLY A 100 -21.68 -2.61 34.60
N GLU A 101 -20.67 -2.53 33.74
CA GLU A 101 -20.35 -1.33 32.96
C GLU A 101 -19.63 -1.75 31.68
N ASP A 102 -20.41 -2.33 30.76
CA ASP A 102 -20.11 -2.47 29.33
C ASP A 102 -21.35 -3.14 28.70
N ARG A 103 -22.40 -2.34 28.50
CA ARG A 103 -23.65 -2.71 27.81
C ARG A 103 -23.84 -1.80 26.60
N PRO A 104 -24.58 -2.27 25.57
CA PRO A 104 -24.32 -1.92 24.18
C PRO A 104 -24.79 -0.52 23.78
N ALA A 105 -24.45 -0.12 22.56
CA ALA A 105 -25.38 0.63 21.71
C ALA A 105 -25.75 -0.27 20.53
N THR A 106 -26.65 -1.22 20.77
CA THR A 106 -27.44 -1.86 19.71
C THR A 106 -28.50 -0.87 19.23
N ALA A 107 -28.91 -0.99 17.96
CA ALA A 107 -29.83 -0.09 17.28
C ALA A 107 -30.99 0.38 18.19
N GLY A 108 -30.87 1.60 18.73
CA GLY A 108 -31.88 2.22 19.59
C GLY A 108 -31.37 2.84 20.90
N GLU A 109 -30.20 2.46 21.42
CA GLU A 109 -29.63 3.08 22.63
C GLU A 109 -28.70 4.26 22.28
N SER A 110 -28.86 5.38 22.99
CA SER A 110 -28.04 6.59 22.80
C SER A 110 -26.60 6.32 23.25
N LEU A 111 -25.68 6.29 22.29
CA LEU A 111 -24.24 6.20 22.56
C LEU A 111 -23.78 7.41 23.39
N ASP A 112 -23.16 7.17 24.55
CA ASP A 112 -22.59 8.24 25.36
C ASP A 112 -21.22 8.67 24.82
N PHE A 113 -21.18 9.88 24.28
CA PHE A 113 -19.98 10.49 23.72
C PHE A 113 -19.14 11.22 24.77
N GLN A 114 -19.70 11.54 25.94
CA GLN A 114 -19.05 12.39 26.93
C GLN A 114 -17.72 11.82 27.47
N PRO A 115 -17.61 10.51 27.80
CA PRO A 115 -16.35 9.93 28.26
C PRO A 115 -15.23 10.06 27.21
N TRP A 116 -15.58 9.89 25.94
CA TRP A 116 -14.63 9.97 24.82
C TRP A 116 -14.23 11.41 24.51
N ALA A 117 -15.19 12.34 24.54
CA ALA A 117 -14.92 13.77 24.42
C ALA A 117 -13.98 14.27 25.53
N ASN A 118 -14.18 13.80 26.77
CA ASN A 118 -13.33 14.13 27.91
C ASN A 118 -11.89 13.59 27.74
N LEU A 119 -11.70 12.51 27.00
CA LEU A 119 -10.38 11.98 26.61
C LEU A 119 -9.79 12.68 25.38
N GLY A 120 -10.48 13.69 24.84
CA GLY A 120 -10.04 14.46 23.68
C GLY A 120 -10.29 13.79 22.33
N ALA A 121 -11.20 12.81 22.27
CA ALA A 121 -11.55 12.17 21.00
C ALA A 121 -12.44 13.06 20.15
N GLU A 122 -12.06 13.23 18.88
CA GLU A 122 -12.86 13.95 17.89
C GLU A 122 -13.71 12.97 17.06
N ALA A 123 -13.25 11.73 16.90
CA ALA A 123 -14.04 10.63 16.36
C ALA A 123 -14.00 9.38 17.25
N LEU A 124 -15.05 8.58 17.13
CA LEU A 124 -15.20 7.32 17.84
C LEU A 124 -15.57 6.22 16.86
N VAL A 125 -14.83 5.12 16.90
CA VAL A 125 -15.18 3.88 16.22
C VAL A 125 -15.77 2.91 17.22
N THR A 126 -16.92 2.34 16.85
CA THR A 126 -17.51 1.20 17.56
C THR A 126 -17.75 0.05 16.60
N GLY A 127 -17.84 -1.16 17.15
CA GLY A 127 -18.14 -2.34 16.35
C GLY A 127 -18.71 -3.48 17.15
N ALA A 128 -19.41 -4.36 16.46
CA ALA A 128 -19.99 -5.56 17.00
C ALA A 128 -19.82 -6.71 16.00
N LEU A 129 -19.48 -7.89 16.50
CA LEU A 129 -19.38 -9.10 15.72
C LEU A 129 -20.36 -10.14 16.24
N SER A 130 -20.96 -10.88 15.34
CA SER A 130 -21.77 -12.05 15.69
C SER A 130 -21.40 -13.20 14.76
N PHE A 131 -21.22 -14.39 15.31
CA PHE A 131 -21.00 -15.60 14.53
C PHE A 131 -22.22 -16.51 14.68
N ARG A 132 -22.91 -16.80 13.57
CA ARG A 132 -24.08 -17.69 13.52
C ARG A 132 -24.05 -18.50 12.25
N ASP A 133 -24.40 -19.78 12.35
CA ASP A 133 -24.56 -20.69 11.21
C ASP A 133 -23.36 -20.71 10.24
N GLY A 134 -22.13 -20.67 10.78
CA GLY A 134 -20.90 -20.65 9.98
C GLY A 134 -20.55 -19.29 9.37
N SER A 135 -21.40 -18.27 9.55
CA SER A 135 -21.19 -16.93 9.03
C SER A 135 -20.81 -15.93 10.12
N LEU A 136 -19.72 -15.20 9.89
CA LEU A 136 -19.31 -14.04 10.67
C LEU A 136 -19.98 -12.79 10.09
N THR A 137 -20.72 -12.07 10.93
CA THR A 137 -21.20 -10.72 10.64
C THR A 137 -20.42 -9.71 11.48
N MET A 138 -19.87 -8.68 10.85
CA MET A 138 -19.25 -7.54 11.52
C MET A 138 -20.02 -6.26 11.17
N GLU A 139 -20.52 -5.58 12.18
CA GLU A 139 -21.03 -4.22 12.07
C GLU A 139 -20.01 -3.25 12.66
N ALA A 140 -19.66 -2.21 11.93
CA ALA A 140 -18.72 -1.19 12.39
C ALA A 140 -19.21 0.20 12.02
N ARG A 141 -19.03 1.15 12.94
CA ARG A 141 -19.56 2.51 12.84
C ARG A 141 -18.51 3.52 13.27
N LEU A 142 -18.42 4.62 12.53
CA LEU A 142 -17.59 5.79 12.80
C LEU A 142 -18.51 6.96 13.11
N TYR A 143 -18.24 7.63 14.22
CA TYR A 143 -19.01 8.78 14.70
C TYR A 143 -18.12 10.02 14.84
N ASP A 144 -18.73 11.18 14.63
CA ASP A 144 -18.22 12.48 15.06
C ASP A 144 -18.63 12.67 16.53
N VAL A 145 -17.64 12.76 17.42
CA VAL A 145 -17.87 12.88 18.87
C VAL A 145 -18.40 14.27 19.23
N VAL A 146 -18.02 15.30 18.47
CA VAL A 146 -18.38 16.69 18.71
C VAL A 146 -19.82 16.95 18.25
N LYS A 147 -20.15 16.54 17.02
CA LYS A 147 -21.51 16.68 16.46
C LYS A 147 -22.47 15.61 16.95
N LYS A 148 -21.96 14.51 17.54
CA LYS A 148 -22.75 13.36 18.00
C LYS A 148 -23.52 12.69 16.85
N GLU A 149 -22.91 12.64 15.67
CA GLU A 149 -23.51 12.12 14.44
C GLU A 149 -22.71 10.93 13.90
N MET A 150 -23.41 10.01 13.22
CA MET A 150 -22.74 8.92 12.51
C MET A 150 -22.18 9.42 11.17
N ILE A 151 -20.89 9.19 10.94
CA ILE A 151 -20.22 9.50 9.67
C ILE A 151 -20.32 8.31 8.73
N VAL A 152 -20.02 7.10 9.22
CA VAL A 152 -20.03 5.85 8.43
C VAL A 152 -20.62 4.72 9.25
N GLY A 153 -21.49 3.91 8.65
CA GLY A 153 -21.92 2.62 9.19
C GLY A 153 -21.83 1.54 8.11
N LYS A 154 -21.21 0.41 8.42
CA LYS A 154 -21.04 -0.71 7.49
C LYS A 154 -21.35 -2.03 8.17
N ARG A 155 -21.90 -2.96 7.38
CA ARG A 155 -22.11 -4.35 7.76
C ARG A 155 -21.42 -5.25 6.75
N TYR A 156 -20.59 -6.16 7.24
CA TYR A 156 -19.86 -7.14 6.47
C TYR A 156 -20.30 -8.53 6.88
N ILE A 157 -20.38 -9.44 5.92
CA ILE A 157 -20.78 -10.84 6.12
C ILE A 157 -19.78 -11.71 5.36
N GLY A 158 -19.32 -12.79 5.99
CA GLY A 158 -18.31 -13.70 5.43
C GLY A 158 -17.96 -14.81 6.41
N GLU A 159 -16.80 -15.43 6.24
CA GLU A 159 -16.30 -16.47 7.14
C GLU A 159 -15.46 -15.89 8.29
N ILE A 160 -15.17 -16.68 9.33
CA ILE A 160 -14.25 -16.28 10.41
C ILE A 160 -12.86 -15.91 9.85
N THR A 161 -12.42 -16.60 8.81
CA THR A 161 -11.14 -16.36 8.10
C THR A 161 -11.10 -15.00 7.41
N ASP A 162 -12.26 -14.38 7.16
CA ASP A 162 -12.38 -13.08 6.51
C ASP A 162 -12.28 -11.89 7.49
N LEU A 163 -12.20 -12.14 8.81
CA LEU A 163 -12.20 -11.09 9.84
C LEU A 163 -11.24 -9.94 9.51
N SER A 164 -9.97 -10.25 9.24
CA SER A 164 -8.96 -9.23 8.89
C SER A 164 -9.37 -8.42 7.67
N ARG A 165 -9.86 -9.09 6.62
CA ARG A 165 -10.32 -8.41 5.39
C ARG A 165 -11.49 -7.47 5.67
N MET A 166 -12.44 -7.88 6.51
CA MET A 166 -13.58 -7.03 6.90
C MET A 166 -13.09 -5.77 7.64
N VAL A 167 -12.14 -5.93 8.57
CA VAL A 167 -11.58 -4.80 9.33
C VAL A 167 -10.79 -3.86 8.43
N HIS A 168 -9.91 -4.39 7.55
CA HIS A 168 -9.15 -3.59 6.58
C HIS A 168 -10.07 -2.77 5.65
N ARG A 169 -11.18 -3.37 5.21
CA ARG A 169 -12.20 -2.66 4.42
C ARG A 169 -12.79 -1.50 5.20
N PHE A 170 -13.10 -1.71 6.47
CA PHE A 170 -13.64 -0.63 7.31
C PHE A 170 -12.60 0.45 7.62
N ALA A 171 -11.33 0.09 7.81
CA ALA A 171 -10.23 1.04 7.93
C ALA A 171 -10.12 1.93 6.68
N ASP A 172 -10.23 1.35 5.48
CA ASP A 172 -10.26 2.12 4.22
C ASP A 172 -11.46 3.09 4.15
N GLU A 173 -12.63 2.69 4.65
CA GLU A 173 -13.83 3.55 4.72
C GLU A 173 -13.63 4.72 5.69
N ILE A 174 -12.95 4.50 6.83
CA ILE A 174 -12.58 5.58 7.78
C ILE A 174 -11.63 6.56 7.11
N ILE A 175 -10.57 6.06 6.45
CA ILE A 175 -9.61 6.90 5.74
C ILE A 175 -10.33 7.76 4.70
N PHE A 176 -11.18 7.15 3.87
CA PHE A 176 -11.89 7.86 2.82
C PHE A 176 -12.88 8.89 3.37
N ALA A 177 -13.64 8.54 4.40
CA ALA A 177 -14.63 9.44 4.99
C ALA A 177 -13.99 10.69 5.62
N LEU A 178 -12.83 10.53 6.26
CA LEU A 178 -12.17 11.62 6.99
C LEU A 178 -11.13 12.39 6.17
N THR A 179 -10.54 11.79 5.12
CA THR A 179 -9.44 12.41 4.35
C THR A 179 -9.75 12.58 2.87
N GLY A 180 -10.82 11.95 2.37
CA GLY A 180 -11.14 11.84 0.93
C GLY A 180 -10.13 11.04 0.10
N GLU A 181 -9.02 10.59 0.68
CA GLU A 181 -8.07 9.71 0.01
C GLU A 181 -8.48 8.25 0.19
N GLN A 182 -8.11 7.41 -0.77
CA GLN A 182 -8.31 5.96 -0.65
C GLN A 182 -7.28 5.36 0.30
N GLY A 183 -7.72 4.51 1.22
CA GLY A 183 -6.82 3.67 2.02
C GLY A 183 -6.14 2.58 1.19
N PHE A 184 -5.10 1.96 1.77
CA PHE A 184 -4.29 0.91 1.13
C PHE A 184 -4.42 -0.46 1.82
N PHE A 185 -5.31 -0.63 2.80
CA PHE A 185 -5.35 -1.84 3.64
C PHE A 185 -5.87 -3.08 2.89
N GLN A 186 -6.38 -2.91 1.67
CA GLN A 186 -6.75 -4.02 0.78
C GLN A 186 -5.69 -4.33 -0.29
N THR A 187 -4.55 -3.66 -0.25
CA THR A 187 -3.49 -3.83 -1.24
C THR A 187 -2.64 -5.06 -0.95
N LYS A 188 -1.87 -5.47 -1.96
CA LYS A 188 -1.03 -6.67 -1.92
C LYS A 188 0.39 -6.33 -2.34
N ILE A 189 1.31 -7.18 -1.93
CA ILE A 189 2.73 -7.11 -2.29
C ILE A 189 3.08 -8.42 -2.99
N ILE A 190 3.62 -8.33 -4.21
CA ILE A 190 4.25 -9.46 -4.88
C ILE A 190 5.75 -9.40 -4.65
N PHE A 191 6.39 -10.53 -4.41
CA PHE A 191 7.81 -10.60 -4.09
C PHE A 191 8.42 -11.93 -4.57
N VAL A 192 9.74 -12.02 -4.54
CA VAL A 192 10.47 -13.26 -4.81
C VAL A 192 10.78 -13.93 -3.48
N SER A 193 10.45 -15.21 -3.32
CA SER A 193 10.81 -16.00 -2.14
C SER A 193 11.53 -17.28 -2.52
N GLN A 194 12.47 -17.70 -1.66
CA GLN A 194 13.20 -18.96 -1.77
C GLN A 194 12.79 -19.99 -0.70
N VAL A 195 11.64 -19.82 -0.05
CA VAL A 195 11.15 -20.80 0.95
C VAL A 195 11.02 -22.21 0.36
N GLY A 196 10.60 -22.33 -0.90
CA GLY A 196 10.47 -23.60 -1.63
C GLY A 196 11.78 -24.14 -2.25
N GLY A 197 12.94 -23.57 -1.91
CA GLY A 197 14.25 -23.95 -2.45
C GLY A 197 14.63 -23.25 -3.77
N PHE A 198 13.64 -22.91 -4.59
CA PHE A 198 13.80 -22.11 -5.82
C PHE A 198 13.30 -20.68 -5.63
N LYS A 199 13.81 -19.72 -6.42
CA LYS A 199 13.33 -18.34 -6.41
C LYS A 199 12.03 -18.26 -7.19
N GLU A 200 10.90 -18.26 -6.49
CA GLU A 200 9.57 -18.18 -7.07
C GLU A 200 8.87 -16.88 -6.67
N LEU A 201 7.85 -16.50 -7.43
CA LEU A 201 7.01 -15.36 -7.08
C LEU A 201 5.97 -15.78 -6.04
N TYR A 202 5.78 -14.93 -5.04
CA TYR A 202 4.76 -15.07 -4.01
C TYR A 202 3.99 -13.76 -3.87
N LEU A 203 2.74 -13.86 -3.43
CA LEU A 203 1.84 -12.74 -3.19
C LEU A 203 1.43 -12.76 -1.72
N MET A 204 1.40 -11.60 -1.07
CA MET A 204 0.90 -11.43 0.30
C MET A 204 0.03 -10.18 0.39
N ASP A 205 -0.76 -10.08 1.45
CA ASP A 205 -1.43 -8.83 1.82
C ASP A 205 -0.39 -7.80 2.29
N PHE A 206 -0.75 -6.52 2.28
CA PHE A 206 0.16 -5.41 2.63
C PHE A 206 0.84 -5.57 3.99
N ASP A 207 0.23 -6.32 4.90
CA ASP A 207 0.66 -6.55 6.28
C ASP A 207 1.48 -7.83 6.47
N GLY A 208 1.76 -8.58 5.40
CA GLY A 208 2.54 -9.83 5.41
C GLY A 208 1.71 -11.10 5.57
N ARG A 209 0.38 -11.02 5.67
CA ARG A 209 -0.50 -12.18 5.80
C ARG A 209 -0.89 -12.79 4.45
N ASN A 210 -1.51 -13.96 4.49
CA ASN A 210 -2.09 -14.64 3.32
C ASN A 210 -1.09 -14.83 2.18
N VAL A 211 0.11 -15.34 2.52
CA VAL A 211 1.18 -15.62 1.56
C VAL A 211 0.77 -16.78 0.65
N LEU A 212 0.78 -16.57 -0.66
CA LEU A 212 0.39 -17.53 -1.68
C LEU A 212 1.46 -17.61 -2.78
N PRO A 213 1.84 -18.81 -3.26
CA PRO A 213 2.73 -18.94 -4.42
C PRO A 213 2.02 -18.49 -5.70
N VAL A 214 2.72 -17.75 -6.54
CA VAL A 214 2.24 -17.25 -7.86
C VAL A 214 2.84 -18.08 -9.00
N THR A 215 4.08 -18.54 -8.85
CA THR A 215 4.79 -19.37 -9.83
C THR A 215 5.29 -20.67 -9.19
N ASN A 216 5.61 -21.66 -10.04
CA ASN A 216 6.25 -22.92 -9.66
C ASN A 216 7.14 -23.39 -10.82
N HIS A 217 8.02 -22.50 -11.29
CA HIS A 217 8.90 -22.77 -12.42
C HIS A 217 10.05 -23.72 -12.08
N LYS A 218 10.30 -23.95 -10.79
CA LYS A 218 11.45 -24.70 -10.25
C LYS A 218 12.76 -24.18 -10.84
N SER A 219 12.83 -22.85 -10.94
CA SER A 219 13.94 -22.11 -11.55
C SER A 219 14.07 -20.75 -10.86
N ILE A 220 14.70 -19.78 -11.52
CA ILE A 220 14.85 -18.42 -11.02
C ILE A 220 13.77 -17.54 -11.65
N CYS A 221 12.88 -16.98 -10.82
CA CYS A 221 11.92 -15.95 -11.17
C CYS A 221 12.28 -14.64 -10.46
N LEU A 222 12.36 -13.53 -11.19
CA LEU A 222 12.84 -12.24 -10.67
C LEU A 222 12.03 -11.06 -11.17
N SER A 223 12.17 -9.93 -10.47
CA SER A 223 11.66 -8.61 -10.87
C SER A 223 10.18 -8.57 -11.26
N PRO A 224 9.27 -9.08 -10.40
CA PRO A 224 7.84 -9.01 -10.70
C PRO A 224 7.36 -7.56 -10.81
N ARG A 225 6.51 -7.29 -11.80
CA ARG A 225 5.74 -6.04 -11.92
C ARG A 225 4.31 -6.33 -12.29
N VAL A 226 3.39 -5.81 -11.49
CA VAL A 226 1.95 -5.96 -11.74
C VAL A 226 1.44 -4.80 -12.58
N SER A 227 0.56 -5.12 -13.53
CA SER A 227 -0.12 -4.16 -14.39
C SER A 227 -0.90 -3.13 -13.57
N PRO A 228 -1.12 -1.89 -14.08
CA PRO A 228 -1.81 -0.85 -13.32
C PRO A 228 -3.24 -1.20 -12.89
N ASP A 229 -3.90 -2.12 -13.60
CA ASP A 229 -5.23 -2.62 -13.26
C ASP A 229 -5.22 -3.77 -12.23
N GLY A 230 -4.04 -4.28 -11.86
CA GLY A 230 -3.85 -5.33 -10.87
C GLY A 230 -4.09 -6.76 -11.38
N THR A 231 -4.26 -6.97 -12.69
CA THR A 231 -4.73 -8.26 -13.23
C THR A 231 -3.63 -9.17 -13.78
N GLN A 232 -2.48 -8.61 -14.16
CA GLN A 232 -1.38 -9.33 -14.81
C GLN A 232 -0.05 -9.03 -14.11
N VAL A 233 0.84 -10.02 -14.04
CA VAL A 233 2.23 -9.84 -13.63
C VAL A 233 3.15 -10.13 -14.81
N VAL A 234 4.10 -9.24 -15.05
CA VAL A 234 5.26 -9.49 -15.91
C VAL A 234 6.49 -9.72 -15.05
N PHE A 235 7.31 -10.70 -15.41
CA PHE A 235 8.49 -11.08 -14.64
C PHE A 235 9.52 -11.78 -15.52
N THR A 236 10.77 -11.83 -15.06
CA THR A 236 11.83 -12.62 -15.70
C THR A 236 11.82 -14.03 -15.17
N SER A 237 11.95 -15.03 -16.03
CA SER A 237 12.20 -16.41 -15.61
C SER A 237 13.31 -17.08 -16.43
N TYR A 238 14.09 -17.92 -15.75
CA TYR A 238 15.15 -18.75 -16.31
C TYR A 238 14.71 -20.19 -16.62
N LYS A 239 13.40 -20.49 -16.62
CA LYS A 239 12.90 -21.88 -16.76
C LYS A 239 13.31 -22.58 -18.06
N PHE A 240 13.71 -21.84 -19.08
CA PHE A 240 14.22 -22.36 -20.35
C PHE A 240 15.72 -22.07 -20.57
N GLY A 241 16.47 -21.81 -19.49
CA GLY A 241 17.91 -21.53 -19.52
C GLY A 241 18.29 -20.09 -19.89
N ASN A 242 17.46 -19.40 -20.70
CA ASN A 242 17.60 -17.96 -21.00
C ASN A 242 16.74 -17.12 -20.03
N PRO A 243 17.19 -15.93 -19.60
CA PRO A 243 16.31 -14.98 -18.90
C PRO A 243 15.29 -14.39 -19.87
N ASP A 244 14.06 -14.88 -19.80
CA ASP A 244 12.96 -14.45 -20.66
C ASP A 244 11.88 -13.71 -19.87
N LEU A 245 11.10 -12.88 -20.55
CA LEU A 245 9.93 -12.27 -19.94
C LEU A 245 8.70 -13.15 -20.11
N PHE A 246 7.98 -13.34 -19.02
CA PHE A 246 6.68 -13.98 -18.97
C PHE A 246 5.63 -12.98 -18.50
N LEU A 247 4.46 -13.02 -19.15
CA LEU A 247 3.24 -12.36 -18.72
C LEU A 247 2.29 -13.42 -18.17
N ARG A 248 1.81 -13.25 -16.95
CA ARG A 248 0.90 -14.18 -16.27
C ARG A 248 -0.32 -13.45 -15.76
N ASN A 249 -1.51 -14.00 -16.00
CA ASN A 249 -2.74 -13.53 -15.40
C ASN A 249 -2.79 -13.98 -13.93
N LEU A 250 -2.96 -13.03 -13.00
CA LEU A 250 -2.94 -13.31 -11.57
C LEU A 250 -4.18 -14.08 -11.06
N ARG A 251 -5.28 -14.06 -11.83
CA ARG A 251 -6.52 -14.76 -11.48
C ARG A 251 -6.60 -16.15 -12.09
N THR A 252 -6.30 -16.29 -13.37
CA THR A 252 -6.44 -17.57 -14.09
C THR A 252 -5.16 -18.41 -14.06
N GLY A 253 -4.01 -17.79 -13.82
CA GLY A 253 -2.71 -18.44 -13.93
C GLY A 253 -2.27 -18.74 -15.36
N GLU A 254 -3.02 -18.26 -16.37
CA GLU A 254 -2.61 -18.31 -17.77
C GLU A 254 -1.31 -17.52 -17.94
N GLU A 255 -0.37 -18.06 -18.72
CA GLU A 255 0.95 -17.49 -18.86
C GLU A 255 1.46 -17.57 -20.31
N LYS A 256 2.12 -16.51 -20.76
CA LYS A 256 2.72 -16.37 -22.09
C LYS A 256 4.16 -15.85 -21.97
N ARG A 257 5.09 -16.44 -22.74
CA ARG A 257 6.43 -15.88 -22.96
C ARG A 257 6.31 -14.73 -23.96
N ILE A 258 6.71 -13.52 -23.57
CA ILE A 258 6.51 -12.29 -24.37
C ILE A 258 7.82 -11.71 -24.93
N ALA A 259 8.98 -12.07 -24.37
CA ALA A 259 10.28 -11.73 -24.94
C ALA A 259 11.28 -12.86 -24.65
N SER A 260 12.04 -13.24 -25.67
CA SER A 260 12.94 -14.40 -25.64
C SER A 260 14.14 -14.23 -26.57
N TYR A 261 14.65 -13.00 -26.68
CA TYR A 261 15.79 -12.72 -27.53
C TYR A 261 17.07 -13.30 -26.91
N PRO A 262 18.12 -13.58 -27.71
CA PRO A 262 19.41 -13.99 -27.18
C PRO A 262 19.95 -12.96 -26.16
N GLY A 263 20.51 -13.46 -25.06
CA GLY A 263 21.02 -12.63 -23.98
C GLY A 263 19.94 -12.23 -22.97
N LEU A 264 20.08 -11.04 -22.38
CA LEU A 264 19.21 -10.57 -21.31
C LEU A 264 17.84 -10.17 -21.86
N ASN A 265 16.77 -10.65 -21.22
CA ASN A 265 15.43 -10.08 -21.27
C ASN A 265 14.99 -9.89 -19.80
N ILE A 266 15.25 -8.72 -19.23
CA ILE A 266 15.12 -8.51 -17.78
C ILE A 266 14.46 -7.19 -17.38
N SER A 267 14.14 -7.08 -16.09
CA SER A 267 13.69 -5.85 -15.42
C SER A 267 12.53 -5.14 -16.13
N PRO A 268 11.38 -5.81 -16.34
CA PRO A 268 10.23 -5.17 -16.96
C PRO A 268 9.69 -4.01 -16.10
N ALA A 269 8.95 -3.09 -16.71
CA ALA A 269 8.17 -2.05 -16.04
C ALA A 269 6.96 -1.62 -16.87
N TRP A 270 5.78 -1.59 -16.27
CA TRP A 270 4.56 -1.11 -16.91
C TRP A 270 4.53 0.42 -17.04
N SER A 271 4.06 0.92 -18.17
CA SER A 271 3.58 2.30 -18.27
C SER A 271 2.34 2.47 -17.38
N PRO A 272 2.10 3.67 -16.82
CA PRO A 272 0.99 3.89 -15.89
C PRO A 272 -0.40 3.70 -16.52
N ASP A 273 -0.51 3.82 -17.84
CA ASP A 273 -1.73 3.55 -18.60
C ASP A 273 -1.90 2.07 -19.01
N GLY A 274 -0.92 1.22 -18.70
CA GLY A 274 -0.92 -0.22 -19.00
C GLY A 274 -0.71 -0.57 -20.48
N LYS A 275 -0.44 0.40 -21.36
CA LYS A 275 -0.34 0.17 -22.81
C LYS A 275 1.04 -0.25 -23.27
N ARG A 276 2.08 -0.02 -22.47
CA ARG A 276 3.47 -0.32 -22.80
C ARG A 276 4.18 -1.00 -21.65
N LEU A 277 5.18 -1.80 -22.00
CA LEU A 277 6.22 -2.28 -21.12
C LEU A 277 7.54 -1.62 -21.52
N ALA A 278 8.32 -1.14 -20.56
CA ALA A 278 9.75 -0.94 -20.71
C ALA A 278 10.49 -2.18 -20.19
N LEU A 279 11.63 -2.50 -20.77
CA LEU A 279 12.46 -3.65 -20.38
C LEU A 279 13.91 -3.45 -20.80
N THR A 280 14.81 -4.20 -20.16
CA THR A 280 16.20 -4.32 -20.60
C THR A 280 16.33 -5.47 -21.59
N LEU A 281 16.88 -5.22 -22.78
CA LEU A 281 17.34 -6.27 -23.70
C LEU A 281 18.83 -6.09 -24.03
N SER A 282 19.56 -7.19 -24.17
CA SER A 282 20.94 -7.18 -24.70
C SER A 282 21.06 -7.81 -26.08
N LYS A 283 19.95 -7.92 -26.81
CA LYS A 283 19.88 -8.61 -28.11
C LYS A 283 20.75 -7.99 -29.21
N ASP A 284 21.08 -6.70 -29.07
CA ASP A 284 21.85 -5.91 -30.03
C ASP A 284 23.29 -5.63 -29.53
N GLY A 285 23.81 -6.45 -28.61
CA GLY A 285 25.14 -6.31 -28.02
C GLY A 285 25.08 -5.97 -26.53
N ASN A 286 25.24 -4.69 -26.18
CA ASN A 286 25.15 -4.24 -24.80
C ASN A 286 23.69 -4.15 -24.31
N PRO A 287 23.43 -4.19 -22.99
CA PRO A 287 22.10 -3.98 -22.43
C PRO A 287 21.59 -2.56 -22.68
N GLU A 288 20.37 -2.48 -23.21
CA GLU A 288 19.69 -1.24 -23.56
C GLU A 288 18.23 -1.30 -23.13
N ILE A 289 17.60 -0.13 -23.01
CA ILE A 289 16.17 0.00 -22.72
C ILE A 289 15.37 -0.09 -24.01
N TYR A 290 14.37 -0.95 -24.00
CA TYR A 290 13.36 -1.08 -25.04
C TYR A 290 11.98 -0.78 -24.48
N THR A 291 11.03 -0.53 -25.36
CA THR A 291 9.60 -0.57 -25.07
C THR A 291 8.88 -1.51 -26.01
N MET A 292 7.79 -2.13 -25.54
CA MET A 292 6.94 -3.00 -26.35
C MET A 292 5.49 -2.98 -25.83
N ASN A 293 4.57 -3.51 -26.61
CA ASN A 293 3.21 -3.78 -26.17
C ASN A 293 3.20 -4.98 -25.19
N PRO A 294 2.23 -5.08 -24.27
CA PRO A 294 2.15 -6.19 -23.32
C PRO A 294 2.04 -7.57 -23.96
N ASP A 295 1.52 -7.66 -25.17
CA ASP A 295 1.42 -8.91 -25.94
C ASP A 295 2.75 -9.39 -26.56
N GLY A 296 3.81 -8.58 -26.46
CA GLY A 296 5.15 -8.81 -27.01
C GLY A 296 5.42 -8.11 -28.37
N THR A 297 4.43 -7.42 -28.94
CA THR A 297 4.56 -6.74 -30.25
C THR A 297 5.08 -5.30 -30.10
N GLY A 298 5.38 -4.63 -31.22
CA GLY A 298 5.69 -3.19 -31.21
C GLY A 298 7.02 -2.83 -30.53
N LEU A 299 8.00 -3.74 -30.54
CA LEU A 299 9.29 -3.53 -29.91
C LEU A 299 10.03 -2.32 -30.52
N THR A 300 10.43 -1.38 -29.67
CA THR A 300 11.16 -0.15 -30.03
C THR A 300 12.36 0.02 -29.11
N ARG A 301 13.55 0.24 -29.66
CA ARG A 301 14.76 0.57 -28.89
C ARG A 301 14.68 2.03 -28.44
N VAL A 302 14.84 2.28 -27.14
CA VAL A 302 14.69 3.62 -26.53
C VAL A 302 16.04 4.25 -26.21
N THR A 303 17.03 3.45 -25.81
CA THR A 303 18.41 3.90 -25.61
C THR A 303 19.36 3.29 -26.64
N ASN A 304 20.38 4.05 -27.03
CA ASN A 304 21.45 3.59 -27.90
C ASN A 304 22.76 4.24 -27.46
N HIS A 305 23.50 3.57 -26.60
CA HIS A 305 24.76 4.04 -26.03
C HIS A 305 25.68 2.85 -25.72
N PRO A 306 27.01 2.91 -25.91
CA PRO A 306 27.92 1.80 -25.59
C PRO A 306 27.99 1.40 -24.10
N ALA A 307 27.24 2.06 -23.23
CA ALA A 307 27.23 1.79 -21.79
C ALA A 307 26.11 0.79 -21.47
N ILE A 308 26.07 0.30 -20.24
CA ILE A 308 25.00 -0.58 -19.78
C ILE A 308 23.83 0.30 -19.34
N ASP A 309 22.67 0.17 -20.00
CA ASP A 309 21.42 0.81 -19.61
C ASP A 309 20.39 -0.26 -19.18
N VAL A 310 19.93 -0.22 -17.93
CA VAL A 310 19.09 -1.27 -17.33
C VAL A 310 18.04 -0.75 -16.34
N SER A 311 17.15 -1.63 -15.90
CA SER A 311 16.20 -1.39 -14.80
C SER A 311 15.33 -0.14 -14.99
N PRO A 312 14.59 -0.04 -16.11
CA PRO A 312 13.72 1.10 -16.37
C PRO A 312 12.52 1.12 -15.42
N THR A 313 11.99 2.31 -15.18
CA THR A 313 10.73 2.54 -14.45
C THR A 313 10.04 3.80 -14.98
N TRP A 314 8.72 3.75 -15.13
CA TRP A 314 7.94 4.87 -15.65
C TRP A 314 7.59 5.87 -14.55
N SER A 315 7.66 7.16 -14.87
CA SER A 315 7.04 8.19 -14.04
C SER A 315 5.51 7.98 -14.01
N PRO A 316 4.81 8.40 -12.93
CA PRO A 316 3.37 8.15 -12.78
C PRO A 316 2.51 8.83 -13.86
N ASP A 317 3.01 9.89 -14.48
CA ASP A 317 2.37 10.60 -15.60
C ASP A 317 2.68 9.98 -16.98
N GLY A 318 3.58 9.00 -17.04
CA GLY A 318 3.98 8.31 -18.27
C GLY A 318 4.88 9.12 -19.20
N GLN A 319 5.33 10.31 -18.79
CA GLN A 319 6.11 11.21 -19.64
C GLN A 319 7.61 10.92 -19.60
N ARG A 320 8.09 10.30 -18.53
CA ARG A 320 9.51 10.07 -18.26
C ARG A 320 9.78 8.61 -17.90
N ILE A 321 11.01 8.17 -18.17
CA ILE A 321 11.54 6.88 -17.72
C ILE A 321 12.79 7.17 -16.90
N ALA A 322 12.82 6.70 -15.65
CA ALA A 322 14.07 6.60 -14.90
C ALA A 322 14.70 5.24 -15.16
N PHE A 323 16.02 5.18 -15.25
CA PHE A 323 16.77 3.96 -15.56
C PHE A 323 18.17 4.05 -14.95
N VAL A 324 18.83 2.90 -14.85
CA VAL A 324 20.22 2.80 -14.39
C VAL A 324 21.13 2.84 -15.61
N SER A 325 22.19 3.64 -15.54
CA SER A 325 23.20 3.69 -16.60
C SER A 325 24.62 3.75 -16.05
N SER A 326 25.56 3.07 -16.72
CA SER A 326 27.01 3.16 -16.46
C SER A 326 27.73 4.20 -17.33
N ARG A 327 27.00 5.10 -18.02
CA ARG A 327 27.58 6.16 -18.87
C ARG A 327 28.60 7.06 -18.16
N GLY A 328 28.48 7.19 -16.83
CA GLY A 328 29.40 7.94 -15.98
C GLY A 328 30.46 7.09 -15.26
N GLY A 329 30.71 5.86 -15.73
CA GLY A 329 31.59 4.88 -15.12
C GLY A 329 30.84 3.87 -14.26
N ASN A 330 30.40 4.29 -13.08
CA ASN A 330 29.61 3.45 -12.18
C ASN A 330 28.10 3.51 -12.48
N PRO A 331 27.29 2.52 -12.06
CA PRO A 331 25.83 2.55 -12.19
C PRO A 331 25.20 3.70 -11.41
N GLN A 332 24.48 4.55 -12.13
CA GLN A 332 23.85 5.76 -11.64
C GLN A 332 22.42 5.87 -12.18
N ILE A 333 21.57 6.64 -11.51
CA ILE A 333 20.20 6.85 -11.95
C ILE A 333 20.16 8.02 -12.92
N TYR A 334 19.56 7.76 -14.08
CA TYR A 334 19.27 8.73 -15.11
C TYR A 334 17.76 8.79 -15.33
N VAL A 335 17.31 9.90 -15.90
CA VAL A 335 15.95 10.10 -16.39
C VAL A 335 15.99 10.55 -17.84
N MET A 336 14.98 10.15 -18.60
CA MET A 336 14.78 10.60 -19.98
C MET A 336 13.29 10.78 -20.24
N GLN A 337 12.95 11.48 -21.32
CA GLN A 337 11.58 11.45 -21.85
C GLN A 337 11.24 10.03 -22.32
N ALA A 338 9.95 9.66 -22.30
CA ALA A 338 9.47 8.35 -22.72
C ALA A 338 9.87 7.94 -24.16
N ASN A 339 10.21 8.91 -25.00
CA ASN A 339 10.71 8.71 -26.37
C ASN A 339 12.24 8.53 -26.46
N GLY A 340 12.95 8.49 -25.34
CA GLY A 340 14.42 8.32 -25.27
C GLY A 340 15.24 9.61 -25.32
N LYS A 341 14.60 10.78 -25.50
CA LYS A 341 15.29 12.07 -25.59
C LYS A 341 15.55 12.68 -24.20
N ASN A 342 16.43 13.70 -24.18
CA ASN A 342 16.73 14.51 -22.99
C ASN A 342 17.18 13.67 -21.80
N VAL A 343 18.17 12.81 -22.02
CA VAL A 343 18.78 12.00 -20.97
C VAL A 343 19.52 12.92 -20.00
N GLN A 344 19.20 12.81 -18.71
CA GLN A 344 19.80 13.57 -17.64
C GLN A 344 20.19 12.64 -16.48
N ARG A 345 21.36 12.85 -15.89
CA ARG A 345 21.80 12.15 -14.68
C ARG A 345 21.14 12.78 -13.44
N LEU A 346 20.59 11.96 -12.55
CA LEU A 346 19.97 12.42 -11.29
C LEU A 346 20.88 12.21 -10.08
N THR A 347 21.63 11.11 -10.01
CA THR A 347 22.47 10.80 -8.85
C THR A 347 23.93 11.10 -9.10
N PHE A 348 24.58 11.82 -8.18
CA PHE A 348 26.01 12.14 -8.23
C PHE A 348 26.80 11.60 -7.05
N GLU A 349 26.11 11.28 -5.95
CA GLU A 349 26.65 10.63 -4.75
C GLU A 349 26.36 9.13 -4.77
N GLY A 350 27.16 8.35 -4.03
CA GLY A 350 27.04 6.89 -3.98
C GLY A 350 27.71 6.20 -5.18
N ASN A 351 28.38 5.07 -4.90
CA ASN A 351 29.20 4.38 -5.90
C ASN A 351 28.40 3.41 -6.77
N TYR A 352 27.16 3.08 -6.41
CA TYR A 352 26.34 2.13 -7.12
C TYR A 352 24.86 2.37 -6.78
N ASN A 353 24.15 3.08 -7.67
CA ASN A 353 22.77 3.50 -7.46
C ASN A 353 21.84 2.77 -8.43
N THR A 354 20.92 1.97 -7.90
CA THR A 354 20.09 1.04 -8.67
C THR A 354 18.64 0.96 -8.19
N HIS A 355 17.81 0.27 -8.97
CA HIS A 355 16.37 0.05 -8.74
C HIS A 355 15.57 1.33 -8.42
N PRO A 356 15.60 2.35 -9.30
CA PRO A 356 14.76 3.53 -9.13
C PRO A 356 13.27 3.15 -9.05
N SER A 357 12.55 3.81 -8.15
CA SER A 357 11.15 3.57 -7.85
C SER A 357 10.44 4.90 -7.66
N TRP A 358 9.63 5.29 -8.64
CA TRP A 358 8.85 6.53 -8.59
C TRP A 358 7.75 6.43 -7.53
N SER A 359 7.66 7.45 -6.67
CA SER A 359 6.48 7.67 -5.85
C SER A 359 5.26 7.81 -6.75
N PRO A 360 4.08 7.26 -6.39
CA PRO A 360 2.85 7.41 -7.18
C PRO A 360 2.43 8.87 -7.42
N ARG A 361 2.90 9.80 -6.58
CA ARG A 361 2.67 11.25 -6.74
C ARG A 361 3.64 11.93 -7.71
N GLY A 362 4.72 11.26 -8.10
CA GLY A 362 5.70 11.74 -9.10
C GLY A 362 6.75 12.70 -8.55
N GLU A 363 6.63 13.13 -7.30
CA GLU A 363 7.51 14.13 -6.68
C GLU A 363 8.86 13.55 -6.23
N ARG A 364 8.90 12.25 -5.88
CA ARG A 364 10.07 11.59 -5.27
C ARG A 364 10.43 10.27 -5.94
N ILE A 365 11.70 9.89 -5.86
CA ILE A 365 12.24 8.62 -6.32
C ILE A 365 12.96 7.94 -5.15
N ALA A 366 12.56 6.73 -4.81
CA ALA A 366 13.30 5.86 -3.91
C ALA A 366 14.20 4.93 -4.72
N PHE A 367 15.36 4.58 -4.19
CA PHE A 367 16.33 3.70 -4.86
C PHE A 367 17.26 3.04 -3.84
N ASP A 368 18.03 2.04 -4.25
CA ASP A 368 19.10 1.49 -3.42
C ASP A 368 20.47 1.98 -3.89
N ALA A 369 21.34 2.29 -2.93
CA ALA A 369 22.64 2.90 -3.15
C ALA A 369 23.71 2.28 -2.27
N THR A 370 24.91 2.05 -2.79
CA THR A 370 26.10 1.84 -1.96
C THR A 370 26.57 3.20 -1.41
N MET A 371 26.09 3.55 -0.22
CA MET A 371 26.32 4.82 0.46
C MET A 371 26.17 4.64 1.98
N GLY A 372 26.90 5.41 2.80
CA GLY A 372 26.80 5.30 4.26
C GLY A 372 27.30 3.96 4.84
N GLY A 373 28.32 3.36 4.22
CA GLY A 373 28.97 2.13 4.71
C GLY A 373 28.30 0.81 4.30
N GLY A 374 27.23 0.83 3.49
CA GLY A 374 26.56 -0.37 2.99
C GLY A 374 25.59 -0.07 1.83
N ARG A 375 24.80 -1.05 1.41
CA ARG A 375 23.67 -0.83 0.51
C ARG A 375 22.46 -0.37 1.31
N ASN A 376 21.96 0.83 1.02
CA ASN A 376 20.88 1.46 1.75
C ASN A 376 19.78 1.95 0.81
N ILE A 377 18.55 2.00 1.32
CA ILE A 377 17.46 2.69 0.65
C ILE A 377 17.67 4.19 0.80
N CYS A 378 17.66 4.89 -0.32
CA CYS A 378 17.79 6.33 -0.42
C CYS A 378 16.54 6.93 -1.05
N LEU A 379 16.34 8.21 -0.80
CA LEU A 379 15.23 9.02 -1.31
C LEU A 379 15.78 10.31 -1.89
N MET A 380 15.23 10.75 -3.01
CA MET A 380 15.48 12.07 -3.59
C MET A 380 14.21 12.62 -4.24
N ASN A 381 14.19 13.93 -4.49
CA ASN A 381 13.19 14.54 -5.36
C ASN A 381 13.37 14.05 -6.81
N SER A 382 12.30 14.15 -7.60
CA SER A 382 12.30 13.68 -8.99
C SER A 382 13.25 14.43 -9.95
N ASP A 383 13.81 15.55 -9.50
CA ASP A 383 14.84 16.32 -10.18
C ASP A 383 16.27 15.98 -9.70
N GLY A 384 16.41 15.07 -8.74
CA GLY A 384 17.68 14.65 -8.16
C GLY A 384 18.11 15.42 -6.90
N SER A 385 17.35 16.44 -6.49
CA SER A 385 17.65 17.21 -5.26
C SER A 385 17.22 16.48 -3.99
N ASP A 386 17.64 17.00 -2.82
CA ASP A 386 17.24 16.50 -1.49
C ASP A 386 17.53 15.00 -1.27
N LEU A 387 18.74 14.57 -1.62
CA LEU A 387 19.19 13.20 -1.41
C LEU A 387 19.30 12.88 0.09
N ARG A 388 18.66 11.79 0.51
CA ARG A 388 18.66 11.29 1.89
C ARG A 388 18.81 9.78 1.96
N ILE A 389 19.52 9.30 2.97
CA ILE A 389 19.57 7.88 3.33
C ILE A 389 18.41 7.59 4.29
N LEU A 390 17.54 6.64 3.96
CA LEU A 390 16.40 6.24 4.80
C LEU A 390 16.72 5.07 5.73
N THR A 391 17.60 4.18 5.32
CA THR A 391 17.98 3.02 6.12
C THR A 391 19.42 3.17 6.60
N ALA A 392 19.62 3.08 7.91
CA ALA A 392 20.92 2.90 8.52
C ALA A 392 20.83 1.72 9.50
N ASN A 393 21.89 0.94 9.65
CA ASN A 393 21.93 -0.21 10.58
C ASN A 393 20.88 -1.30 10.30
N MET A 394 20.47 -1.46 9.04
CA MET A 394 19.48 -2.45 8.60
C MET A 394 20.10 -3.61 7.79
N GLY A 395 21.43 -3.77 7.85
CA GLY A 395 22.15 -4.63 6.91
C GLY A 395 22.11 -4.07 5.47
N GLN A 396 22.20 -4.95 4.48
CA GLN A 396 22.05 -4.57 3.07
C GLN A 396 20.56 -4.39 2.77
N CYS A 397 20.17 -3.19 2.33
CA CYS A 397 18.80 -2.85 1.97
C CYS A 397 18.68 -2.55 0.48
N GLU A 398 17.70 -3.16 -0.18
CA GLU A 398 17.59 -3.14 -1.63
C GLU A 398 16.14 -3.14 -2.13
N MET A 399 15.97 -2.74 -3.40
CA MET A 399 14.75 -2.93 -4.19
C MET A 399 13.50 -2.26 -3.55
N PRO A 400 13.50 -0.94 -3.35
CA PRO A 400 12.38 -0.24 -2.74
C PRO A 400 11.15 -0.17 -3.66
N SER A 401 9.95 -0.30 -3.08
CA SER A 401 8.68 -0.14 -3.78
C SER A 401 7.69 0.66 -2.95
N TRP A 402 7.07 1.68 -3.55
CA TRP A 402 6.13 2.58 -2.89
C TRP A 402 4.76 1.95 -2.72
N SER A 403 4.15 2.20 -1.55
CA SER A 403 2.71 2.01 -1.37
C SER A 403 1.91 2.87 -2.36
N PRO A 404 0.67 2.48 -2.73
CA PRO A 404 -0.10 3.18 -3.75
C PRO A 404 -0.47 4.63 -3.40
N ASP A 405 -0.51 4.98 -2.12
CA ASP A 405 -0.76 6.33 -1.61
C ASP A 405 0.50 7.21 -1.51
N GLY A 406 1.68 6.62 -1.74
CA GLY A 406 2.99 7.27 -1.68
C GLY A 406 3.48 7.61 -0.27
N ARG A 407 2.94 6.97 0.77
CA ARG A 407 3.30 7.24 2.18
C ARG A 407 4.20 6.20 2.84
N HIS A 408 4.35 5.03 2.22
CA HIS A 408 5.15 3.92 2.73
C HIS A 408 6.03 3.32 1.65
N LEU A 409 7.03 2.59 2.09
CA LEU A 409 7.96 1.84 1.26
C LEU A 409 8.05 0.41 1.78
N VAL A 410 8.10 -0.56 0.86
CA VAL A 410 8.58 -1.91 1.12
C VAL A 410 9.91 -2.13 0.46
N PHE A 411 10.78 -2.91 1.10
CA PHE A 411 12.13 -3.18 0.62
C PHE A 411 12.64 -4.51 1.18
N SER A 412 13.68 -5.05 0.58
CA SER A 412 14.39 -6.22 1.08
C SER A 412 15.52 -5.77 2.01
N ALA A 413 15.72 -6.42 3.16
CA ALA A 413 16.85 -6.14 4.04
C ALA A 413 17.44 -7.39 4.70
N THR A 414 18.76 -7.39 4.95
CA THR A 414 19.51 -8.48 5.62
C THR A 414 19.71 -8.24 7.11
N ARG A 415 18.96 -7.33 7.74
CA ARG A 415 19.10 -6.98 9.17
C ARG A 415 19.09 -8.20 10.08
N ASP A 416 18.20 -9.15 9.78
CA ASP A 416 17.94 -10.32 10.62
C ASP A 416 18.62 -11.59 10.04
N GLY A 417 19.71 -11.42 9.28
CA GLY A 417 20.44 -12.49 8.59
C GLY A 417 20.11 -12.56 7.10
N GLU A 418 19.34 -13.55 6.69
CA GLU A 418 18.92 -13.70 5.28
C GLU A 418 17.97 -12.55 4.85
N PRO A 419 17.92 -12.19 3.56
CA PRO A 419 17.02 -11.15 3.06
C PRO A 419 15.55 -11.39 3.45
N ARG A 420 14.89 -10.36 4.00
CA ARG A 420 13.46 -10.35 4.37
C ARG A 420 12.79 -9.09 3.87
N ILE A 421 11.46 -9.13 3.74
CA ILE A 421 10.70 -7.95 3.36
C ILE A 421 10.37 -7.12 4.59
N PHE A 422 10.70 -5.84 4.52
CA PHE A 422 10.39 -4.82 5.51
C PHE A 422 9.50 -3.74 4.91
N LEU A 423 8.71 -3.12 5.78
CA LEU A 423 7.89 -1.95 5.52
C LEU A 423 8.42 -0.79 6.38
N MET A 424 8.40 0.42 5.84
CA MET A 424 8.64 1.65 6.59
C MET A 424 7.75 2.79 6.06
N ASN A 425 7.63 3.89 6.78
CA ASN A 425 7.06 5.09 6.19
C ASN A 425 8.05 5.77 5.24
N ALA A 426 7.55 6.71 4.42
CA ALA A 426 8.35 7.41 3.41
C ALA A 426 9.53 8.21 4.00
N GLU A 427 9.48 8.53 5.30
CA GLU A 427 10.51 9.30 6.00
C GLU A 427 11.53 8.40 6.73
N GLY A 428 11.52 7.08 6.50
CA GLY A 428 12.52 6.14 7.03
C GLY A 428 12.29 5.67 8.47
N THR A 429 11.10 5.89 9.03
CA THR A 429 10.73 5.47 10.39
C THR A 429 9.62 4.40 10.38
N ARG A 430 9.24 3.90 11.56
CA ARG A 430 8.20 2.85 11.73
C ARG A 430 8.50 1.58 10.94
N ILE A 431 9.73 1.10 11.06
CA ILE A 431 10.19 -0.09 10.35
C ILE A 431 9.52 -1.35 10.94
N LYS A 432 8.88 -2.15 10.09
CA LYS A 432 8.21 -3.40 10.44
C LYS A 432 8.63 -4.51 9.49
N ARG A 433 8.95 -5.69 10.03
CA ARG A 433 9.19 -6.90 9.23
C ARG A 433 7.87 -7.52 8.78
N LEU A 434 7.78 -7.93 7.52
CA LEU A 434 6.59 -8.55 6.93
C LEU A 434 6.72 -10.07 6.73
N THR A 435 7.92 -10.57 6.43
CA THR A 435 8.12 -12.00 6.14
C THR A 435 8.96 -12.70 7.21
N PHE A 436 8.56 -13.90 7.64
CA PHE A 436 9.16 -14.59 8.79
C PHE A 436 9.67 -16.00 8.50
N GLN A 437 9.30 -16.57 7.35
CA GLN A 437 9.67 -17.94 6.98
C GLN A 437 11.18 -18.06 6.68
N LYS A 438 11.71 -19.28 6.71
CA LYS A 438 13.10 -19.58 6.34
C LYS A 438 13.23 -19.59 4.81
N GLY A 439 14.18 -18.84 4.28
CA GLY A 439 14.37 -18.59 2.84
C GLY A 439 14.96 -17.20 2.65
N SER A 440 15.14 -16.78 1.41
CA SER A 440 15.49 -15.38 1.06
C SER A 440 14.27 -14.75 0.39
N ASP A 441 13.83 -13.60 0.89
CA ASP A 441 12.72 -12.83 0.32
C ASP A 441 13.24 -11.51 -0.23
N THR A 442 13.03 -11.26 -1.53
CA THR A 442 13.63 -10.15 -2.28
C THR A 442 12.64 -9.58 -3.32
N TYR A 443 13.03 -8.51 -4.02
CA TYR A 443 12.24 -7.86 -5.08
C TYR A 443 10.76 -7.60 -4.72
N PRO A 444 10.45 -6.96 -3.57
CA PRO A 444 9.06 -6.62 -3.28
C PRO A 444 8.56 -5.57 -4.28
N TYR A 445 7.32 -5.74 -4.72
CA TYR A 445 6.58 -4.78 -5.51
C TYR A 445 5.19 -4.60 -4.91
N TRP A 446 4.95 -3.41 -4.35
CA TRP A 446 3.65 -3.06 -3.78
C TRP A 446 2.68 -2.73 -4.93
N ILE A 447 1.63 -3.53 -5.04
CA ILE A 447 0.71 -3.47 -6.17
C ILE A 447 -0.10 -2.18 -6.08
N ARG A 448 -0.07 -1.39 -7.16
CA ARG A 448 -0.89 -0.18 -7.28
C ARG A 448 -2.37 -0.56 -7.26
N ARG A 449 -3.17 0.19 -6.50
CA ARG A 449 -4.62 -0.06 -6.42
C ARG A 449 -5.27 0.28 -7.75
N ARG A 450 -6.23 -0.55 -8.16
CA ARG A 450 -7.15 -0.25 -9.25
C ARG A 450 -7.84 1.09 -8.93
N ARG A 451 -7.69 2.10 -9.80
CA ARG A 451 -8.61 3.25 -9.76
C ARG A 451 -9.97 2.74 -10.22
N GLU A 452 -10.82 2.37 -9.27
CA GLU A 452 -12.26 2.28 -9.56
C GLU A 452 -12.73 3.71 -9.77
N ILE A 453 -12.76 4.15 -11.04
CA ILE A 453 -13.53 5.32 -11.43
C ILE A 453 -14.98 4.95 -11.09
N GLY A 454 -15.59 5.72 -10.20
CA GLY A 454 -16.89 5.44 -9.61
C GLY A 454 -17.94 5.03 -10.66
N ARG A 455 -18.75 4.04 -10.29
CA ARG A 455 -20.03 3.79 -10.95
C ARG A 455 -21.09 4.71 -10.36
#